data_AF-A0A7V9UXZ3-F1
#
_entry.id   AF-A0A7V9UXZ3-F1
#
_cell.length_a   1.000
_cell.length_b   1.000
_cell.length_c   1.000
_cell.angle_alpha   90.00
_cell.angle_beta   90.00
_cell.angle_gamma   90.00
#
_symmetry.space_group_name_H-M   'P 1'
#
loop_
_entity.id
_entity.type
_entity.pdbx_description
1 polymer ?
#
loop_
_entity_poly.entity_id
_entity_poly.type
_entity_poly.pdbx_seq_one_letter_code
_entity_poly.pdbx_strand_id
1 'polypeptide(L)' 'MAFGVMDAAKQLGIGWDTFHTHVAPNVKWVRFGAKKVVSRAELERFLSERGERFLP' A
#
# COMPACT_ATOMS: atom_id res chain seq x y z
N MET A 1 -6.81 11.15 2.07
CA MET A 1 -6.25 10.51 3.28
C MET A 1 -4.97 9.76 2.90
N ALA A 2 -3.93 9.82 3.73
CA ALA A 2 -2.64 9.16 3.48
C ALA A 2 -2.28 8.23 4.65
N PHE A 3 -1.64 7.10 4.34
CA PHE A 3 -1.35 6.03 5.29
C PHE A 3 0.15 5.85 5.45
N GLY A 4 0.58 5.63 6.70
CA GLY A 4 1.90 5.09 6.96
C GLY A 4 2.01 3.65 6.47
N VAL A 5 3.24 3.14 6.46
CA VAL A 5 3.58 1.81 5.97
C VAL A 5 2.78 0.69 6.67
N MET A 6 2.66 0.74 8.00
CA MET A 6 1.88 -0.23 8.77
C MET A 6 0.36 -0.08 8.60
N ASP A 7 -0.11 1.17 8.46
CA ASP A 7 -1.54 1.44 8.29
C ASP A 7 -2.04 1.07 6.89
N ALA A 8 -1.17 1.16 5.88
CA ALA A 8 -1.49 0.76 4.51
C ALA A 8 -1.75 -0.74 4.40
N ALA A 9 -0.95 -1.58 5.07
CA ALA A 9 -1.18 -3.03 5.12
C ALA A 9 -2.52 -3.37 5.77
N LYS A 10 -2.84 -2.73 6.90
CA LYS A 10 -4.13 -2.89 7.60
C LYS A 10 -5.30 -2.44 6.73
N GLN A 11 -5.15 -1.35 5.99
CA GLN A 11 -6.21 -0.82 5.12
C GLN A 11 -6.56 -1.78 3.97
N LEU A 12 -5.58 -2.58 3.53
CA LEU A 12 -5.76 -3.62 2.52
C LEU A 12 -6.19 -4.98 3.11
N GLY A 13 -6.30 -5.10 4.43
CA GLY A 13 -6.66 -6.35 5.09
C GLY A 13 -5.61 -7.45 4.98
N ILE A 14 -4.35 -7.11 4.68
CA ILE A 14 -3.27 -8.09 4.46
C ILE A 14 -2.18 -8.02 5.52
N GLY A 15 -1.46 -9.14 5.65
CA GLY A 15 -0.26 -9.23 6.46
C GLY A 15 0.85 -8.27 5.98
N TRP A 16 1.70 -7.88 6.93
CA TRP A 16 2.86 -7.02 6.67
C TRP A 16 3.78 -7.60 5.59
N ASP A 17 4.07 -8.89 5.65
CA ASP A 17 5.00 -9.56 4.73
C ASP A 17 4.49 -9.55 3.29
N THR A 18 3.18 -9.82 3.11
CA THR A 18 2.49 -9.72 1.81
C THR A 18 2.53 -8.30 1.29
N PHE A 19 2.24 -7.32 2.16
CA PHE A 19 2.29 -5.90 1.79
C PHE A 19 3.70 -5.49 1.37
N HIS A 20 4.72 -5.79 2.18
CA HIS A 20 6.10 -5.42 1.93
C HIS A 20 6.65 -6.05 0.65
N THR A 21 6.25 -7.28 0.34
CA THR A 21 6.74 -8.03 -0.83
C THR A 21 6.01 -7.65 -2.11
N HIS A 22 4.68 -7.52 -2.06
CA HIS A 22 3.86 -7.43 -3.27
C HIS A 22 3.25 -6.05 -3.52
N VAL A 23 3.03 -5.25 -2.48
CA VAL A 23 2.33 -3.96 -2.59
C VAL A 23 3.29 -2.79 -2.49
N ALA A 24 4.09 -2.72 -1.42
CA ALA A 24 5.02 -1.63 -1.15
C ALA A 24 5.96 -1.27 -2.32
N PRO A 25 6.53 -2.21 -3.10
CA PRO A 25 7.37 -1.85 -4.25
C PRO A 25 6.59 -1.36 -5.47
N ASN A 26 5.27 -1.58 -5.51
CA ASN A 26 4.41 -1.28 -6.65
C ASN A 26 3.54 -0.03 -6.45
N VAL A 27 3.61 0.61 -5.28
CA VAL A 27 2.86 1.83 -4.96
C VAL A 27 3.78 3.03 -4.83
N LYS A 28 3.30 4.19 -5.24
CA LYS A 28 4.02 5.45 -5.14
C LYS A 28 4.02 5.99 -3.72
N TRP A 29 5.16 5.82 -3.03
CA TRP A 29 5.42 6.45 -1.75
C TRP A 29 5.79 7.92 -1.90
N VAL A 30 5.26 8.76 -1.02
CA VAL A 30 5.67 10.15 -0.86
C VAL A 30 6.26 10.37 0.51
N ARG A 31 7.23 11.28 0.62
CA ARG A 31 7.75 11.71 1.91
C ARG A 31 6.90 12.86 2.45
N PHE A 32 6.43 12.72 3.68
CA PHE A 32 5.78 13.78 4.44
C PHE A 32 6.57 14.01 5.72
N GLY A 33 7.45 15.01 5.71
CA GLY A 33 8.47 15.20 6.74
C GLY A 33 9.40 14.00 6.83
N ALA A 34 9.54 13.44 8.04
CA ALA A 34 10.38 12.26 8.30
C ALA A 34 9.70 10.92 7.95
N LYS A 35 8.43 10.90 7.53
CA LYS A 35 7.65 9.68 7.32
C LYS A 35 7.44 9.39 5.82
N LYS A 36 7.47 8.10 5.45
CA LYS A 36 6.95 7.63 4.15
C LYS A 36 5.46 7.36 4.28
N VAL A 37 4.68 7.93 3.39
CA VAL A 37 3.23 7.72 3.33
C VAL A 37 2.79 7.38 1.92
N VAL A 38 1.67 6.69 1.80
CA VAL A 38 1.03 6.35 0.53
C VAL A 38 -0.40 6.89 0.55
N SER A 39 -0.87 7.42 -0.57
CA SER A 39 -2.24 7.93 -0.65
C SER A 39 -3.23 6.78 -0.75
N ARG A 40 -4.46 7.00 -0.25
CA ARG A 40 -5.55 6.03 -0.45
C ARG A 40 -5.80 5.72 -1.94
N ALA A 41 -5.81 6.75 -2.77
CA ALA A 41 -6.05 6.61 -4.21
C ALA A 41 -4.99 5.74 -4.89
N GLU A 42 -3.73 5.81 -4.45
CA GLU A 42 -2.65 4.97 -4.96
C GLU A 42 -2.86 3.49 -4.59
N LEU A 43 -3.28 3.22 -3.34
CA LEU A 43 -3.61 1.88 -2.90
C LEU A 43 -4.80 1.30 -3.68
N GLU A 44 -5.85 2.11 -3.88
CA GLU A 44 -7.02 1.74 -4.69
C GLU A 44 -6.65 1.52 -6.16
N ARG A 45 -5.75 2.33 -6.73
CA ARG A 45 -5.22 2.10 -8.08
C ARG A 45 -4.50 0.75 -8.17
N PHE A 46 -3.62 0.46 -7.22
CA PHE A 46 -2.92 -0.83 -7.17
C PHE A 46 -3.91 -2.00 -7.10
N LEU A 47 -4.94 -1.90 -6.26
CA LEU A 47 -6.00 -2.91 -6.19
C LEU A 47 -6.74 -3.08 -7.52
N SER A 48 -7.09 -1.97 -8.18
CA SER A 48 -7.79 -2.02 -9.46
C SER A 48 -6.94 -2.61 -10.59
N GLU A 49 -5.62 -2.40 -10.57
CA GLU A 49 -4.71 -2.87 -11.63
C GLU A 49 -4.19 -4.28 -11.38
N ARG A 50 -4.07 -4.68 -10.12
CA ARG A 50 -3.27 -5.85 -9.71
C ARG A 50 -3.84 -6.62 -8.51
N GLY A 51 -4.93 -6.16 -7.91
CA GLY A 51 -5.53 -6.76 -6.71
C GLY A 51 -5.80 -8.26 -6.88
N GLU A 52 -6.43 -8.66 -7.98
CA GLU A 52 -6.73 -10.07 -8.29
C GLU A 52 -5.50 -10.97 -8.45
N ARG A 53 -4.31 -10.39 -8.71
CA ARG A 53 -3.07 -11.15 -8.92
C ARG A 53 -2.26 -11.36 -7.65
N PHE A 54 -2.42 -10.47 -6.65
CA PHE A 54 -1.56 -10.47 -5.45
C PHE A 54 -2.34 -10.65 -4.15
N LEU A 55 -3.66 -10.61 -4.19
CA LEU A 55 -4.53 -10.85 -3.04
C LEU A 55 -5.31 -12.15 -3.31
N PRO A 56 -5.08 -13.21 -2.52
CA PRO A 56 -5.85 -14.45 -2.60
C PRO A 56 -7.29 -14.27 -2.12
#